data_AF-A0A800IK32-F1
#
_entry.id   AF-A0A800IK32-F1
#
_cell.length_a   1.000
_cell.length_b   1.000
_cell.length_c   1.000
_cell.angle_alpha   90.00
_cell.angle_beta   90.00
_cell.angle_gamma   90.00
#
_symmetry.space_group_name_H-M   'P 1'
#
loop_
_entity.id
_entity.type
_entity.pdbx_description
1 polymer ?
#
loop_
_entity_poly.entity_id
_entity_poly.type
_entity_poly.pdbx_seq_one_letter_code
_entity_poly.pdbx_strand_id
1 'polypeptide(L)'
;WARRTIVFLGIIAFCVIALAITFSRGYWVGSIIALGCAYLYMPSDKKQRFILYIGSMTLVAVIVIVSLMGQIIIDIISAMGDRLASIITAGMDLSIRNRMVESAAAMDEILASPIWGYGLGYYFNFHPLIPYLTPTWYVHNVYLYLWLKLGIFGLSAFLIWYGMVLYHAYLCVRRLSDPFLHPLVLGIMCIMIAMIPLSITSPQFIQKDSILFLALGTGIIERIYRSNNWTAPLEA
;
A
#
# COMPACT_ATOMS: atom_id res chain seq x y z
N TRP A 1 17.28 14.83 -23.86
CA TRP A 1 17.53 13.88 -22.75
C TRP A 1 17.47 14.60 -21.40
N ALA A 2 18.32 15.61 -21.14
CA ALA A 2 18.35 16.38 -19.87
C ALA A 2 16.98 16.89 -19.37
N ARG A 3 16.15 17.49 -20.24
CA ARG A 3 14.81 18.00 -19.85
C ARG A 3 13.87 16.90 -19.33
N ARG A 4 13.91 15.70 -19.91
CA ARG A 4 13.07 14.56 -19.46
C ARG A 4 13.54 14.03 -18.11
N THR A 5 14.86 13.96 -17.92
CA THR A 5 15.48 13.54 -16.65
C THR A 5 15.15 14.53 -15.53
N ILE A 6 15.20 15.83 -15.79
CA ILE A 6 14.86 16.87 -14.80
C ILE A 6 13.39 16.76 -14.38
N VAL A 7 12.46 16.63 -15.34
CA VAL A 7 11.03 16.47 -15.02
C VAL A 7 10.79 15.20 -14.20
N PHE A 8 11.40 14.09 -14.57
CA PHE A 8 11.28 12.82 -13.84
C PHE A 8 11.83 12.93 -12.41
N LEU A 9 13.01 13.53 -12.23
CA LEU A 9 13.59 13.78 -10.91
C LEU A 9 12.71 14.72 -10.07
N GLY A 10 12.12 15.75 -10.69
CA GLY A 10 11.18 16.66 -10.03
C GLY A 10 9.91 15.96 -9.52
N ILE A 11 9.31 15.10 -10.35
CA ILE A 11 8.13 14.30 -9.96
C ILE A 11 8.47 13.42 -8.75
N ILE A 12 9.62 12.74 -8.77
CA ILE A 12 9.93 11.83 -7.67
C ILE A 12 10.35 12.58 -6.42
N ALA A 13 11.09 13.69 -6.52
CA ALA A 13 11.37 14.55 -5.37
C ALA A 13 10.07 15.01 -4.70
N PHE A 14 9.08 15.43 -5.51
CA PHE A 14 7.74 15.74 -5.02
C PHE A 14 7.08 14.56 -4.30
N CYS A 15 7.14 13.34 -4.87
CA CYS A 15 6.61 12.14 -4.22
C CYS A 15 7.29 11.82 -2.88
N VAL A 16 8.61 11.96 -2.78
CA VAL A 16 9.35 11.70 -1.53
C VAL A 16 9.03 12.75 -0.47
N ILE A 17 8.94 14.02 -0.85
CA ILE A 17 8.50 15.10 0.06
C ILE A 17 7.08 14.84 0.54
N ALA A 18 6.16 14.48 -0.37
CA ALA A 18 4.79 14.11 -0.01
C ALA A 18 4.77 12.93 0.98
N LEU A 19 5.56 11.89 0.72
CA LEU A 19 5.70 10.73 1.62
C LEU A 19 6.20 11.15 3.00
N ALA A 20 7.21 12.02 3.08
CA ALA A 20 7.75 12.54 4.33
C ALA A 20 6.70 13.33 5.13
N ILE A 21 5.91 14.16 4.45
CA ILE A 21 4.84 14.96 5.07
C ILE A 21 3.66 14.09 5.55
N THR A 22 3.49 12.86 5.06
CA THR A 22 2.38 12.00 5.52
C THR A 22 2.48 11.57 6.99
N PHE A 23 3.68 11.58 7.58
CA PHE A 23 3.98 11.06 8.93
C PHE A 23 3.42 9.65 9.23
N SER A 24 3.05 8.88 8.20
CA SER A 24 2.39 7.58 8.35
C SER A 24 3.36 6.45 8.02
N ARG A 25 3.70 5.67 9.05
CA ARG A 25 4.63 4.53 8.96
C ARG A 25 4.16 3.49 7.93
N GLY A 26 2.84 3.36 7.72
CA GLY A 26 2.27 2.42 6.76
C GLY A 26 2.68 2.71 5.32
N TYR A 27 2.73 3.97 4.90
CA TYR A 27 3.13 4.34 3.53
C TYR A 27 4.64 4.16 3.31
N TRP A 28 5.46 4.33 4.34
CA TRP A 28 6.89 4.01 4.28
C TRP A 28 7.11 2.51 4.06
N VAL A 29 6.45 1.66 4.86
CA VAL A 29 6.49 0.20 4.67
C VAL A 29 6.00 -0.19 3.28
N GLY A 30 4.91 0.41 2.80
CA GLY A 30 4.38 0.14 1.47
C GLY A 30 5.34 0.52 0.35
N SER A 31 6.00 1.66 0.49
CA SER A 31 7.03 2.12 -0.44
C SER A 31 8.23 1.15 -0.47
N ILE A 32 8.68 0.68 0.69
CA ILE A 32 9.77 -0.31 0.80
C ILE A 32 9.37 -1.62 0.10
N ILE A 33 8.15 -2.11 0.35
CA ILE A 33 7.65 -3.33 -0.29
C ILE A 33 7.57 -3.15 -1.81
N ALA A 34 6.99 -2.05 -2.29
CA ALA A 34 6.88 -1.77 -3.72
C ALA A 34 8.24 -1.68 -4.39
N LEU A 35 9.20 -0.95 -3.80
CA LEU A 35 10.56 -0.83 -4.32
C LEU A 35 11.33 -2.16 -4.27
N GLY A 36 11.14 -2.95 -3.22
CA GLY A 36 11.71 -4.29 -3.10
C GLY A 36 11.16 -5.24 -4.17
N CYS A 37 9.84 -5.26 -4.37
CA CYS A 37 9.21 -6.01 -5.45
C CYS A 37 9.72 -5.56 -6.82
N ALA A 38 9.84 -4.25 -7.06
CA ALA A 38 10.37 -3.72 -8.31
C ALA A 38 11.80 -4.23 -8.54
N TYR A 39 12.65 -4.19 -7.52
CA TYR A 39 14.02 -4.71 -7.61
C TYR A 39 14.08 -6.22 -7.91
N LEU A 40 13.17 -7.01 -7.33
CA LEU A 40 13.12 -8.46 -7.55
C LEU A 40 12.72 -8.81 -8.98
N TYR A 41 11.67 -8.18 -9.51
CA TYR A 41 11.10 -8.48 -10.82
C TYR A 41 11.73 -7.70 -11.98
N MET A 42 12.57 -6.69 -11.70
CA MET A 42 13.29 -5.94 -12.72
C MET A 42 14.43 -6.76 -13.35
N PRO A 43 14.66 -6.65 -14.67
CA PRO A 43 15.82 -7.22 -15.36
C PRO A 43 17.16 -6.84 -14.71
N SER A 44 18.11 -7.78 -14.66
CA SER A 44 19.39 -7.64 -13.94
C SER A 44 20.26 -6.48 -14.46
N ASP A 45 20.19 -6.18 -15.75
CA ASP A 45 20.88 -5.07 -16.42
C ASP A 45 20.44 -3.69 -15.91
N LYS A 46 19.24 -3.58 -15.32
CA LYS A 46 18.67 -2.32 -14.82
C LYS A 46 18.84 -2.12 -13.30
N LYS A 47 19.20 -3.18 -12.55
CA LYS A 47 19.27 -3.17 -11.08
C LYS A 47 20.28 -2.18 -10.53
N GLN A 48 21.48 -2.10 -11.11
CA GLN A 48 22.51 -1.16 -10.64
C GLN A 48 22.06 0.30 -10.81
N ARG A 49 21.48 0.64 -11.97
CA ARG A 49 20.94 1.98 -12.23
C ARG A 49 19.78 2.30 -11.28
N PHE A 50 18.91 1.34 -11.03
CA PHE A 50 17.81 1.49 -10.07
C PHE A 50 18.31 1.82 -8.67
N ILE A 51 19.30 1.09 -8.14
CA ILE A 51 19.90 1.36 -6.83
C ILE A 51 20.55 2.75 -6.81
N LEU A 52 21.31 3.11 -7.84
CA LEU A 52 21.95 4.43 -7.92
C LEU A 52 20.92 5.56 -7.93
N TYR A 53 19.84 5.42 -8.70
CA TYR A 53 18.77 6.42 -8.72
C TYR A 53 18.10 6.52 -7.35
N ILE A 54 17.60 5.42 -6.78
CA ILE A 54 16.96 5.45 -5.45
C ILE A 54 17.91 5.99 -4.38
N GLY A 55 19.18 5.57 -4.36
CA GLY A 55 20.17 6.05 -3.40
C GLY A 55 20.48 7.53 -3.54
N SER A 56 20.75 8.02 -4.75
CA SER A 56 20.98 9.44 -5.02
C SER A 56 19.78 10.30 -4.63
N MET A 57 18.57 9.78 -4.80
CA MET A 57 17.34 10.51 -4.54
C MET A 57 16.99 10.54 -3.06
N THR A 58 17.19 9.44 -2.34
CA THR A 58 17.11 9.42 -0.87
C THR A 58 18.09 10.42 -0.28
N LEU A 59 19.32 10.47 -0.81
CA LEU A 59 20.32 11.46 -0.38
C LEU A 59 19.85 12.90 -0.63
N VAL A 60 19.33 13.21 -1.82
CA VAL A 60 18.78 14.55 -2.14
C VAL A 60 17.60 14.90 -1.23
N ALA A 61 16.68 13.96 -0.99
CA ALA A 61 15.54 14.18 -0.11
C ALA A 61 15.98 14.48 1.33
N VAL A 62 16.95 13.73 1.86
CA VAL A 62 17.54 14.00 3.17
C VAL A 62 18.18 15.38 3.22
N ILE A 63 18.97 15.75 2.20
CA ILE A 63 19.59 17.08 2.12
C ILE A 63 18.53 18.18 2.10
N VAL A 64 17.49 18.05 1.27
CA VAL A 64 16.40 19.04 1.15
C VAL A 64 15.64 19.18 2.46
N ILE A 65 15.28 18.07 3.10
CA ILE A 65 14.60 18.06 4.40
C ILE A 65 15.48 18.77 5.44
N VAL A 66 16.76 18.38 5.57
CA VAL A 66 17.73 19.01 6.48
C VAL A 66 17.90 20.50 6.22
N SER A 67 17.97 20.91 4.95
CA SER A 67 18.22 22.30 4.56
C SER A 67 17.00 23.20 4.80
N LEU A 68 15.79 22.69 4.56
CA LEU A 68 14.55 23.48 4.68
C LEU A 68 13.98 23.49 6.09
N MET A 69 14.28 22.46 6.90
CA MET A 69 13.64 22.23 8.19
C MET A 69 14.64 22.16 9.35
N GLY A 70 15.87 22.66 9.20
CA GLY A 70 16.97 22.46 10.16
C GLY A 70 16.64 22.72 11.64
N GLN A 71 15.86 23.76 11.96
CA GLN A 71 15.40 24.03 13.33
C GLN A 71 14.31 23.04 13.80
N ILE A 72 13.34 22.76 12.93
CA ILE A 72 12.22 21.83 13.16
C ILE A 72 12.72 20.38 13.26
N ILE A 73 13.84 20.05 12.60
CA ILE A 73 14.45 18.72 12.63
C ILE A 73 15.05 18.41 13.99
N ILE A 74 15.59 19.41 14.71
CA ILE A 74 16.07 19.20 16.08
C ILE A 74 14.87 18.83 16.99
N ASP A 75 13.74 19.52 16.82
CA ASP A 75 12.50 19.23 17.55
C ASP A 75 11.84 17.90 17.12
N ILE A 76 11.95 17.52 15.84
CA ILE A 76 11.48 16.23 15.35
C ILE A 76 12.40 15.11 15.82
N ILE A 77 13.72 15.28 15.82
CA ILE A 77 14.69 14.28 16.31
C ILE A 77 14.54 14.09 17.80
N SER A 78 14.34 15.15 18.58
CA SER A 78 14.03 15.05 20.01
C SER A 78 12.69 14.34 20.23
N ALA A 79 11.62 14.72 19.52
CA ALA A 79 10.32 14.05 19.58
C ALA A 79 10.35 12.60 19.07
N MET A 80 11.23 12.27 18.11
CA MET A 80 11.48 10.91 17.63
C MET A 80 12.29 10.11 18.65
N GLY A 81 13.25 10.73 19.34
CA GLY A 81 13.98 10.14 20.46
C GLY A 81 13.05 9.80 21.63
N ASP A 82 12.18 10.74 21.99
CA ASP A 82 11.15 10.54 23.01
C ASP A 82 10.14 9.46 22.60
N ARG A 83 9.79 9.39 21.31
CA ARG A 83 8.97 8.30 20.76
C ARG A 83 9.68 6.96 20.72
N LEU A 84 10.96 6.89 20.39
CA LEU A 84 11.72 5.64 20.38
C LEU A 84 11.92 5.12 21.81
N ALA A 85 12.22 6.02 22.75
CA ALA A 85 12.25 5.72 24.17
C ALA A 85 10.88 5.23 24.66
N SER A 86 9.78 5.88 24.24
CA SER A 86 8.43 5.44 24.59
C SER A 86 8.00 4.14 23.89
N ILE A 87 8.53 3.79 22.72
CA ILE A 87 8.29 2.47 22.11
C ILE A 87 9.01 1.35 22.88
N ILE A 88 10.17 1.66 23.45
CA ILE A 88 10.97 0.72 24.25
C ILE A 88 10.40 0.56 25.66
N THR A 89 9.85 1.63 26.26
CA THR A 89 9.31 1.62 27.63
C THR A 89 7.78 1.50 27.74
N ALA A 90 7.02 1.94 26.74
CA ALA A 90 5.57 1.79 26.68
C ALA A 90 5.20 0.77 25.60
N GLY A 91 4.66 -0.37 26.02
CA GLY A 91 4.15 -1.39 25.11
C GLY A 91 3.16 -0.83 24.07
N MET A 92 3.14 -1.43 22.88
CA MET A 92 2.32 -1.11 21.69
C MET A 92 1.61 0.27 21.68
N ASP A 93 2.01 1.14 20.75
CA ASP A 93 1.37 2.43 20.44
C ASP A 93 -0.16 2.39 20.59
N LEU A 94 -0.76 3.40 21.23
CA LEU A 94 -2.21 3.50 21.48
C LEU A 94 -3.05 3.27 20.21
N SER A 95 -2.59 3.79 19.07
CA SER A 95 -3.24 3.60 17.76
C SER A 95 -3.29 2.13 17.33
N ILE A 96 -2.22 1.36 17.57
CA ILE A 96 -2.17 -0.08 17.25
C ILE A 96 -3.11 -0.84 18.18
N ARG A 97 -3.09 -0.55 19.49
CA ARG A 97 -4.00 -1.18 20.45
C ARG A 97 -5.46 -0.92 20.13
N ASN A 98 -5.81 0.31 19.71
CA ASN A 98 -7.17 0.64 19.32
C ASN A 98 -7.64 -0.18 18.10
N ARG A 99 -6.77 -0.38 17.10
CA ARG A 99 -7.07 -1.23 15.93
C ARG A 99 -7.22 -2.71 16.28
N MET A 100 -6.48 -3.21 17.26
CA MET A 100 -6.65 -4.58 17.73
C MET A 100 -8.01 -4.78 18.41
N VAL A 101 -8.45 -3.82 19.25
CA VAL A 101 -9.78 -3.86 19.87
C VAL A 101 -10.89 -3.76 18.81
N GLU A 102 -10.73 -2.86 17.82
CA GLU A 102 -11.66 -2.76 16.68
C GLU A 102 -11.73 -4.08 15.90
N SER A 103 -10.58 -4.69 15.60
CA SER A 103 -10.50 -5.96 14.86
C SER A 103 -11.11 -7.12 15.63
N ALA A 104 -10.94 -7.15 16.96
CA ALA A 104 -11.57 -8.15 17.82
C ALA A 104 -13.10 -8.00 17.81
N ALA A 105 -13.61 -6.78 18.00
CA ALA A 105 -15.05 -6.52 17.94
C ALA A 105 -15.65 -6.86 16.57
N ALA A 106 -14.95 -6.54 15.48
CA ALA A 106 -15.38 -6.93 14.14
C ALA A 106 -15.39 -8.45 13.95
N MET A 107 -14.42 -9.16 14.56
CA MET A 107 -14.37 -10.63 14.52
C MET A 107 -15.54 -11.26 15.29
N ASP A 108 -15.87 -10.73 16.46
CA ASP A 108 -17.02 -11.23 17.25
C ASP A 108 -18.32 -11.14 16.44
N GLU A 109 -18.53 -10.04 15.73
CA GLU A 109 -19.66 -9.89 14.80
C GLU A 109 -19.57 -10.87 13.61
N ILE A 110 -18.40 -11.01 12.98
CA ILE A 110 -18.19 -11.96 11.87
C ILE A 110 -18.56 -13.38 12.30
N LEU A 111 -18.21 -13.81 13.51
CA LEU A 111 -18.50 -15.16 14.01
C LEU A 111 -20.02 -15.40 14.17
N ALA A 112 -20.83 -14.36 14.35
CA ALA A 112 -22.28 -14.47 14.41
C ALA A 112 -22.94 -14.59 13.01
N SER A 113 -22.36 -14.00 11.96
CA SER A 113 -22.83 -14.13 10.57
C SER A 113 -21.67 -14.29 9.56
N PRO A 114 -20.94 -15.42 9.58
CA PRO A 114 -19.69 -15.55 8.81
C PRO A 114 -19.93 -15.76 7.31
N ILE A 115 -21.08 -16.30 6.93
CA ILE A 115 -21.39 -16.69 5.55
C ILE A 115 -21.90 -15.49 4.75
N TRP A 116 -22.89 -14.76 5.29
CA TRP A 116 -23.58 -13.68 4.61
C TRP A 116 -23.07 -12.29 5.00
N GLY A 117 -22.43 -12.16 6.18
CA GLY A 117 -22.14 -10.87 6.77
C GLY A 117 -23.42 -10.12 7.13
N TYR A 118 -23.32 -8.79 7.23
CA TYR A 118 -24.40 -7.91 7.67
C TYR A 118 -24.84 -6.86 6.62
N GLY A 119 -24.20 -6.83 5.46
CA GLY A 119 -24.46 -5.85 4.40
C GLY A 119 -23.68 -4.54 4.56
N LEU A 120 -23.55 -3.80 3.46
CA LEU A 120 -22.70 -2.60 3.38
C LEU A 120 -23.14 -1.47 4.34
N GLY A 121 -24.45 -1.36 4.61
CA GLY A 121 -25.04 -0.35 5.50
C GLY A 121 -24.94 -0.65 7.00
N TYR A 122 -24.38 -1.79 7.39
CA TYR A 122 -24.31 -2.20 8.80
C TYR A 122 -23.35 -1.33 9.63
N TYR A 123 -23.70 -1.05 10.89
CA TYR A 123 -22.81 -0.39 11.83
C TYR A 123 -22.61 -1.32 13.02
N PHE A 124 -21.39 -1.38 13.53
CA PHE A 124 -21.09 -2.12 14.75
C PHE A 124 -20.50 -1.17 15.79
N ASN A 125 -20.64 -1.55 17.05
CA ASN A 125 -20.08 -0.80 18.16
C ASN A 125 -18.77 -1.48 18.58
N PHE A 126 -17.73 -0.68 18.76
CA PHE A 126 -16.56 -1.12 19.50
C PHE A 126 -16.23 -0.07 20.56
N HIS A 127 -15.53 -0.49 21.60
CA HIS A 127 -15.12 0.39 22.70
C HIS A 127 -13.68 0.86 22.41
N PRO A 128 -13.48 2.02 21.77
CA PRO A 128 -12.14 2.54 21.59
C PRO A 128 -11.46 2.78 22.94
N LEU A 129 -10.14 2.72 22.96
CA LEU A 129 -9.33 3.04 24.16
C LEU A 129 -9.34 4.55 24.51
N ILE A 130 -10.20 5.32 23.84
CA ILE A 130 -10.42 6.76 23.96
C ILE A 130 -11.90 6.92 24.38
N PRO A 131 -12.30 7.88 25.24
CA PRO A 131 -13.48 7.73 26.11
C PRO A 131 -14.88 7.74 25.46
N TYR A 132 -15.01 7.69 24.13
CA TYR A 132 -16.28 7.85 23.44
C TYR A 132 -16.64 6.61 22.62
N LEU A 133 -17.70 5.91 23.05
CA LEU A 133 -18.35 4.88 22.25
C LEU A 133 -18.90 5.53 20.98
N THR A 134 -18.40 5.11 19.82
CA THR A 134 -18.86 5.63 18.54
C THR A 134 -19.26 4.46 17.63
N PRO A 135 -20.54 4.33 17.24
CA PRO A 135 -20.93 3.36 16.22
C PRO A 135 -20.15 3.66 14.94
N THR A 136 -19.49 2.64 14.40
CA THR A 136 -18.67 2.76 13.20
C THR A 136 -19.17 1.85 12.10
N TRP A 137 -19.12 2.35 10.87
CA TRP A 137 -19.33 1.54 9.66
C TRP A 137 -17.99 1.01 9.11
N TYR A 138 -16.88 1.46 9.69
CA TYR A 138 -15.52 1.35 9.17
C TYR A 138 -14.68 0.39 10.02
N VAL A 139 -13.81 -0.39 9.35
CA VAL A 139 -12.81 -1.25 9.99
C VAL A 139 -11.48 -0.98 9.30
N HIS A 140 -10.42 -0.75 10.06
CA HIS A 140 -9.10 -0.44 9.50
C HIS A 140 -8.49 -1.61 8.72
N ASN A 141 -8.83 -2.84 9.11
CA ASN A 141 -8.48 -4.05 8.39
C ASN A 141 -9.54 -4.33 7.31
N VAL A 142 -9.15 -4.16 6.06
CA VAL A 142 -10.06 -4.32 4.91
C VAL A 142 -10.62 -5.73 4.77
N TYR A 143 -9.86 -6.76 5.20
CA TYR A 143 -10.27 -8.16 5.03
C TYR A 143 -11.38 -8.48 6.02
N LEU A 144 -11.25 -7.98 7.26
CA LEU A 144 -12.32 -8.02 8.24
C LEU A 144 -13.50 -7.17 7.80
N TYR A 145 -13.28 -5.99 7.22
CA TYR A 145 -14.36 -5.18 6.64
C TYR A 145 -15.16 -5.96 5.59
N LEU A 146 -14.49 -6.55 4.60
CA LEU A 146 -15.15 -7.29 3.53
C LEU A 146 -15.87 -8.53 4.06
N TRP A 147 -15.28 -9.24 5.02
CA TRP A 147 -15.92 -10.40 5.64
C TRP A 147 -17.14 -10.00 6.48
N LEU A 148 -17.02 -8.99 7.33
CA LEU A 148 -18.13 -8.47 8.15
C LEU A 148 -19.31 -8.03 7.29
N LYS A 149 -19.03 -7.34 6.19
CA LYS A 149 -20.07 -6.71 5.36
C LYS A 149 -20.67 -7.66 4.33
N LEU A 150 -19.86 -8.50 3.70
CA LEU A 150 -20.25 -9.30 2.54
C LEU A 150 -20.13 -10.81 2.78
N GLY A 151 -19.75 -11.20 4.00
CA GLY A 151 -19.52 -12.60 4.36
C GLY A 151 -18.30 -13.20 3.67
N ILE A 152 -18.12 -14.50 3.87
CA ILE A 152 -17.00 -15.23 3.27
C ILE A 152 -17.03 -15.17 1.74
N PHE A 153 -18.21 -15.18 1.12
CA PHE A 153 -18.34 -15.11 -0.33
C PHE A 153 -17.82 -13.79 -0.91
N GLY A 154 -18.13 -12.65 -0.28
CA GLY A 154 -17.62 -11.37 -0.73
C GLY A 154 -16.11 -11.23 -0.54
N LEU A 155 -15.58 -11.69 0.60
CA LEU A 155 -14.14 -11.73 0.83
C LEU A 155 -13.44 -12.62 -0.20
N SER A 156 -13.93 -13.85 -0.41
CA SER A 156 -13.35 -14.79 -1.37
C SER A 156 -13.41 -14.26 -2.81
N ALA A 157 -14.54 -13.70 -3.23
CA ALA A 157 -14.68 -13.11 -4.56
C ALA A 157 -13.66 -11.98 -4.78
N PHE A 158 -13.48 -11.11 -3.78
CA PHE A 158 -12.47 -10.04 -3.83
C PHE A 158 -11.05 -10.60 -3.93
N LEU A 159 -10.68 -11.57 -3.08
CA LEU A 159 -9.34 -12.16 -3.08
C LEU A 159 -9.03 -12.91 -4.38
N ILE A 160 -10.01 -13.63 -4.93
CA ILE A 160 -9.88 -14.33 -6.22
C ILE A 160 -9.70 -13.32 -7.34
N TRP A 161 -10.55 -12.29 -7.40
CA TRP A 161 -10.41 -11.21 -8.39
C TRP A 161 -9.06 -10.53 -8.32
N TYR A 162 -8.64 -10.12 -7.11
CA TYR A 162 -7.37 -9.43 -6.91
C TYR A 162 -6.18 -10.32 -7.27
N GLY A 163 -6.24 -11.60 -6.89
CA GLY A 163 -5.24 -12.61 -7.25
C GLY A 163 -5.12 -12.83 -8.76
N MET A 164 -6.25 -12.88 -9.49
CA MET A 164 -6.24 -12.98 -10.95
C MET A 164 -5.59 -11.76 -11.61
N VAL A 165 -5.91 -10.55 -11.15
CA VAL A 165 -5.30 -9.32 -11.69
C VAL A 165 -3.78 -9.31 -11.45
N LEU A 166 -3.34 -9.71 -10.26
CA LEU A 166 -1.90 -9.84 -9.96
C LEU A 166 -1.22 -10.92 -10.81
N TYR A 167 -1.89 -12.03 -11.06
CA TYR A 167 -1.38 -13.08 -11.92
C TYR A 167 -1.23 -12.60 -13.37
N HIS A 168 -2.23 -11.89 -13.91
CA HIS A 168 -2.13 -11.26 -15.22
C HIS A 168 -1.02 -10.21 -15.27
N ALA A 169 -0.88 -9.39 -14.23
CA ALA A 169 0.21 -8.42 -14.12
C ALA A 169 1.58 -9.10 -14.14
N TYR A 170 1.74 -10.22 -13.41
CA TYR A 170 2.95 -11.02 -13.40
C TYR A 170 3.28 -11.58 -14.79
N LEU A 171 2.31 -12.16 -15.49
CA LEU A 171 2.50 -12.64 -16.87
C LEU A 171 2.93 -11.50 -17.80
N CYS A 172 2.30 -10.33 -17.66
CA CYS A 172 2.67 -9.14 -18.40
C CYS A 172 4.12 -8.72 -18.12
N VAL A 173 4.54 -8.64 -16.86
CA VAL A 173 5.93 -8.31 -16.50
C VAL A 173 6.92 -9.34 -17.08
N ARG A 174 6.56 -10.62 -17.09
CA ARG A 174 7.44 -11.70 -17.59
C ARG A 174 7.56 -11.75 -19.11
N ARG A 175 6.52 -11.32 -19.84
CA ARG A 175 6.41 -11.53 -21.29
C ARG A 175 6.51 -10.23 -22.11
N LEU A 176 6.22 -9.06 -21.53
CA LEU A 176 6.35 -7.80 -22.27
C LEU A 176 7.82 -7.48 -22.57
N SER A 177 8.11 -7.25 -23.85
CA SER A 177 9.38 -6.70 -24.30
C SER A 177 9.33 -5.17 -24.53
N ASP A 178 8.13 -4.58 -24.55
CA ASP A 178 7.95 -3.16 -24.82
C ASP A 178 8.61 -2.28 -23.73
N PRO A 179 9.55 -1.38 -24.09
CA PRO A 179 10.36 -0.64 -23.13
C PRO A 179 9.57 0.42 -22.34
N PHE A 180 8.37 0.80 -22.79
CA PHE A 180 7.51 1.77 -22.12
C PHE A 180 6.46 1.07 -21.26
N LEU A 181 5.78 0.07 -21.80
CA LEU A 181 4.70 -0.64 -21.11
C LEU A 181 5.23 -1.55 -20.00
N HIS A 182 6.41 -2.18 -20.17
CA HIS A 182 6.95 -3.07 -19.15
C HIS A 182 7.17 -2.35 -17.80
N PRO A 183 7.91 -1.21 -17.72
CA PRO A 183 8.07 -0.47 -16.46
C PRO A 183 6.74 0.02 -15.85
N LEU A 184 5.77 0.40 -16.70
CA LEU A 184 4.45 0.83 -16.25
C LEU A 184 3.71 -0.31 -15.54
N VAL A 185 3.61 -1.47 -16.17
CA VAL A 185 2.95 -2.66 -15.59
C VAL A 185 3.68 -3.13 -14.33
N LEU A 186 5.02 -3.14 -14.35
CA LEU A 186 5.83 -3.48 -13.17
C LEU A 186 5.51 -2.55 -12.00
N GLY A 187 5.45 -1.23 -12.24
CA GLY A 187 5.10 -0.25 -11.21
C GLY A 187 3.71 -0.47 -10.62
N ILE A 188 2.71 -0.68 -11.49
CA ILE A 188 1.32 -0.97 -11.06
C ILE A 188 1.28 -2.26 -10.23
N MET A 189 1.91 -3.34 -10.70
CA MET A 189 1.98 -4.62 -9.99
C MET A 189 2.62 -4.46 -8.60
N CYS A 190 3.73 -3.74 -8.50
CA CYS A 190 4.42 -3.53 -7.23
C CYS A 190 3.59 -2.71 -6.22
N ILE A 191 2.87 -1.68 -6.69
CA ILE A 191 1.95 -0.92 -5.84
C ILE A 191 0.81 -1.81 -5.36
N MET A 192 0.21 -2.61 -6.24
CA MET A 192 -0.84 -3.55 -5.89
C MET A 192 -0.34 -4.60 -4.87
N ILE A 193 0.87 -5.13 -5.03
CA ILE A 193 1.46 -6.03 -4.02
C ILE A 193 1.62 -5.31 -2.67
N ALA A 194 2.12 -4.07 -2.66
CA ALA A 194 2.27 -3.29 -1.44
C ALA A 194 0.94 -2.99 -0.74
N MET A 195 -0.16 -2.83 -1.48
CA MET A 195 -1.49 -2.62 -0.90
C MET A 195 -1.97 -3.79 -0.03
N ILE A 196 -1.50 -5.02 -0.27
CA ILE A 196 -1.93 -6.23 0.48
C ILE A 196 -1.65 -6.08 1.99
N PRO A 197 -0.39 -5.92 2.43
CA PRO A 197 -0.09 -5.75 3.84
C PRO A 197 -0.52 -4.39 4.38
N LEU A 198 -0.52 -3.33 3.55
CA LEU A 198 -0.99 -2.01 3.99
C LEU A 198 -2.45 -2.04 4.42
N SER A 199 -3.26 -2.82 3.71
CA SER A 199 -4.70 -2.90 3.97
C SER A 199 -5.11 -3.60 5.26
N ILE A 200 -4.15 -4.14 6.02
CA ILE A 200 -4.37 -4.65 7.38
C ILE A 200 -4.54 -3.48 8.37
N THR A 201 -3.84 -2.37 8.14
CA THR A 201 -3.78 -1.23 9.08
C THR A 201 -4.41 0.04 8.54
N SER A 202 -4.56 0.13 7.21
CA SER A 202 -5.13 1.27 6.49
C SER A 202 -5.87 0.73 5.27
N PRO A 203 -7.21 0.75 5.22
CA PRO A 203 -8.01 -0.07 4.30
C PRO A 203 -8.00 0.48 2.87
N GLN A 204 -6.92 0.19 2.13
CA GLN A 204 -6.65 0.77 0.82
C GLN A 204 -7.68 0.35 -0.24
N PHE A 205 -8.33 -0.81 -0.13
CA PHE A 205 -9.26 -1.25 -1.19
C PHE A 205 -10.65 -0.61 -1.13
N ILE A 206 -10.97 0.14 -0.07
CA ILE A 206 -12.27 0.82 0.08
C ILE A 206 -12.13 2.35 0.17
N GLN A 207 -10.91 2.87 0.28
CA GLN A 207 -10.65 4.30 0.35
C GLN A 207 -10.69 4.93 -1.05
N LYS A 208 -11.38 6.06 -1.18
CA LYS A 208 -11.67 6.72 -2.46
C LYS A 208 -10.44 6.91 -3.35
N ASP A 209 -9.34 7.38 -2.76
CA ASP A 209 -8.11 7.69 -3.50
C ASP A 209 -7.48 6.42 -4.10
N SER A 210 -7.44 5.35 -3.30
CA SER A 210 -6.83 4.07 -3.67
C SER A 210 -7.71 3.25 -4.62
N ILE A 211 -9.03 3.41 -4.59
CA ILE A 211 -9.96 2.79 -5.55
C ILE A 211 -9.66 3.27 -6.98
N LEU A 212 -9.33 4.54 -7.18
CA LEU A 212 -8.99 5.06 -8.50
C LEU A 212 -7.75 4.36 -9.08
N PHE A 213 -6.69 4.23 -8.26
CA PHE A 213 -5.48 3.52 -8.66
C PHE A 213 -5.75 2.04 -8.96
N LEU A 214 -6.58 1.40 -8.13
CA LEU A 214 -6.97 0.01 -8.31
C LEU A 214 -7.74 -0.19 -9.63
N ALA A 215 -8.71 0.67 -9.93
CA ALA A 215 -9.53 0.58 -11.13
C ALA A 215 -8.71 0.83 -12.40
N LEU A 216 -7.91 1.90 -12.43
CA LEU A 216 -7.05 2.22 -13.58
C LEU A 216 -5.96 1.17 -13.77
N GLY A 217 -5.30 0.75 -12.69
CA GLY A 217 -4.26 -0.28 -12.72
C GLY A 217 -4.80 -1.60 -13.28
N THR A 218 -5.95 -2.05 -12.78
CA THR A 218 -6.63 -3.24 -13.29
C THR A 218 -6.98 -3.09 -14.77
N GLY A 219 -7.57 -1.96 -15.18
CA GLY A 219 -7.94 -1.72 -16.56
C GLY A 219 -6.75 -1.76 -17.52
N ILE A 220 -5.61 -1.17 -17.14
CA ILE A 220 -4.37 -1.19 -17.93
C ILE A 220 -3.83 -2.62 -18.03
N ILE A 221 -3.71 -3.33 -16.90
CA ILE A 221 -3.22 -4.71 -16.86
C ILE A 221 -4.08 -5.61 -17.75
N GLU A 222 -5.40 -5.58 -17.57
CA GLU A 222 -6.35 -6.40 -18.33
C GLU A 222 -6.33 -6.08 -19.82
N ARG A 223 -6.22 -4.80 -20.18
CA ARG A 223 -6.14 -4.39 -21.58
C ARG A 223 -4.91 -4.97 -22.26
N ILE A 224 -3.75 -4.86 -21.61
CA ILE A 224 -2.47 -5.36 -22.14
C ILE A 224 -2.46 -6.89 -22.18
N TYR A 225 -2.94 -7.54 -21.11
CA TYR A 225 -3.00 -9.00 -21.03
C TYR A 225 -3.85 -9.58 -22.17
N ARG A 226 -5.06 -9.02 -22.38
CA ARG A 226 -6.00 -9.48 -23.40
C ARG A 226 -5.53 -9.17 -24.82
N SER A 227 -4.84 -8.04 -25.05
CA SER A 227 -4.35 -7.71 -26.40
C SER A 227 -3.24 -8.65 -26.88
N ASN A 228 -2.53 -9.31 -25.97
CA ASN A 228 -1.43 -10.21 -26.28
C ASN A 228 -1.81 -11.70 -26.27
N ASN A 229 -3.10 -12.03 -26.06
CA ASN A 229 -3.62 -13.41 -26.04
C ASN A 229 -2.81 -14.39 -25.16
N TRP A 230 -2.33 -13.94 -24.00
CA TRP A 230 -1.54 -14.76 -23.07
C TRP A 230 -2.37 -15.74 -22.23
N THR A 231 -3.29 -16.44 -22.87
CA THR A 231 -4.15 -17.46 -22.23
C THR A 231 -3.40 -18.75 -21.91
N ALA A 232 -2.22 -18.98 -22.50
CA ALA A 232 -1.40 -20.18 -22.24
C ALA A 232 -0.49 -19.99 -21.01
N PRO A 233 -0.40 -20.99 -20.09
CA PRO A 233 0.51 -20.96 -18.94
C PRO A 233 1.98 -20.88 -19.38
N LEU A 234 2.86 -20.39 -18.50
CA LEU A 234 4.31 -20.39 -18.73
C LEU A 234 4.78 -21.86 -18.76
N GLU A 235 5.44 -22.27 -19.84
CA GLU A 235 6.18 -23.53 -19.85
C GLU A 235 7.26 -23.46 -18.77
N ALA A 236 7.29 -24.48 -17.90
CA ALA A 236 8.12 -24.57 -16.71
C ALA A 236 9.59 -24.80 -17.03
#